data_AF-A0A429T7U0-F1
#
_entry.id   AF-A0A429T7U0-F1
#
_cell.length_a   1.000
_cell.length_b   1.000
_cell.length_c   1.000
_cell.angle_alpha   90.00
_cell.angle_beta   90.00
_cell.angle_gamma   90.00
#
_symmetry.space_group_name_H-M   'P 1'
#
loop_
_entity.id
_entity.type
_entity.pdbx_description
1 polymer ?
#
loop_
_entity_poly.entity_id
_entity_poly.type
_entity_poly.pdbx_seq_one_letter_code
_entity_poly.pdbx_strand_id
1 'polypeptide(L)'
;MSTRQTYTREVLAEAAAQCRDLKELVAHLGTTPYEQLERYLRRRFAHYGIDISHFRQTGRRPRPPQEELAGAVAQSSGIAETLRRLGRPDNSWQRACLREWITADAVDTSHFVGQAHQRGKTGTTPVKTAEEILVRHDGRHRTRGELLRRALREVGVQETCDRCGAPPRWHGRPMTLEVDHINGDWSDDRRENLRLLCPNCHAITSTWCRGGRRMRIR
;
A
#
# COMPACT_ATOMS: atom_id res chain seq x y z
N MET A 1 37.90 9.54 5.09
CA MET A 1 38.43 8.92 6.32
C MET A 1 37.35 9.01 7.38
N SER A 2 36.71 7.88 7.74
CA SER A 2 35.63 7.87 8.73
C SER A 2 36.27 7.91 10.12
N THR A 3 36.18 9.06 10.78
CA THR A 3 36.59 9.22 12.18
C THR A 3 35.70 8.31 13.03
N ARG A 4 36.29 7.30 13.67
CA ARG A 4 35.59 6.50 14.70
C ARG A 4 35.20 7.45 15.82
N GLN A 5 33.96 7.90 15.83
CA GLN A 5 33.44 8.66 16.95
C GLN A 5 33.39 7.74 18.18
N THR A 6 34.24 8.04 19.16
CA THR A 6 34.23 7.38 20.46
C THR A 6 33.15 8.03 21.33
N TYR A 7 32.05 7.32 21.52
CA TYR A 7 30.99 7.71 22.46
C TYR A 7 31.44 7.42 23.90
N THR A 8 32.31 8.29 24.43
CA THR A 8 32.73 8.27 25.84
C THR A 8 31.60 8.74 26.74
N ARG A 9 31.74 8.47 28.05
CA ARG A 9 30.72 8.82 29.05
C ARG A 9 30.50 10.33 29.11
N GLU A 10 31.57 11.11 29.03
CA GLU A 10 31.59 12.56 29.16
C GLU A 10 30.84 13.22 28.00
N VAL A 11 31.17 12.81 26.76
CA VAL A 11 30.53 13.31 25.54
C VAL A 11 29.03 13.01 25.54
N LEU A 12 28.64 11.81 25.97
CA LEU A 12 27.23 11.43 26.05
C LEU A 12 26.48 12.17 27.15
N ALA A 13 27.09 12.39 28.32
CA ALA A 13 26.46 13.11 29.42
C ALA A 13 26.22 14.58 29.07
N GLU A 14 27.21 15.23 28.44
CA GLU A 14 27.09 16.61 27.96
C GLU A 14 26.01 16.74 26.87
N ALA A 15 26.04 15.86 25.86
CA ALA A 15 25.04 15.87 24.80
C ALA A 15 23.63 15.59 25.34
N ALA A 16 23.48 14.73 26.36
CA ALA A 16 22.20 14.45 26.98
C ALA A 16 21.62 15.64 27.75
N ALA A 17 22.45 16.48 28.35
CA ALA A 17 21.99 17.69 29.03
C ALA A 17 21.51 18.78 28.04
N GLN A 18 22.05 18.81 26.83
CA GLN A 18 21.79 19.86 25.83
C GLN A 18 20.70 19.49 24.81
N CYS A 19 20.30 18.21 24.75
CA CYS A 19 19.34 17.71 23.77
C CYS A 19 18.02 17.32 24.43
N ARG A 20 16.92 17.47 23.67
CA ARG A 20 15.55 17.13 24.14
C ARG A 20 15.01 15.87 23.51
N ASP A 21 15.69 15.33 22.50
CA ASP A 21 15.38 14.03 21.92
C ASP A 21 16.62 13.39 21.26
N LEU A 22 16.47 12.14 20.85
CA LEU A 22 17.56 11.35 20.28
C LEU A 22 17.96 11.82 18.86
N LYS A 23 17.06 12.53 18.16
CA LYS A 23 17.31 13.08 16.83
C LYS A 23 18.16 14.35 16.92
N GLU A 24 17.84 15.26 17.84
CA GLU A 24 18.67 16.41 18.22
C GLU A 24 20.05 15.94 18.67
N LEU A 25 20.13 14.86 19.46
CA LEU A 25 21.41 14.29 19.91
C LEU A 25 22.26 13.73 18.77
N VAL A 26 21.67 12.98 17.84
CA VAL A 26 22.39 12.44 16.66
C VAL A 26 22.91 13.58 15.76
N ALA A 27 22.13 14.66 15.63
CA ALA A 27 22.54 15.88 14.92
C ALA A 27 23.65 16.64 15.66
N HIS A 28 23.55 16.77 16.99
CA HIS A 28 24.54 17.43 17.83
C HIS A 28 25.89 16.69 17.81
N LEU A 29 25.86 15.36 17.78
CA LEU A 29 27.05 14.52 17.63
C LEU A 29 27.61 14.52 16.20
N GLY A 30 26.98 15.22 15.26
CA GLY A 30 27.45 15.35 13.87
C GLY A 30 27.44 14.02 13.10
N THR A 31 26.54 13.10 13.46
CA THR A 31 26.45 11.77 12.84
C THR A 31 25.30 11.62 11.87
N THR A 32 25.50 10.79 10.85
CA THR A 32 24.42 10.38 9.96
C THR A 32 23.54 9.34 10.67
N PRO A 33 22.21 9.57 10.77
CA PRO A 33 21.31 8.60 11.36
C PRO A 33 21.35 7.29 10.56
N TYR A 34 21.60 6.16 11.24
CA TYR A 34 21.37 4.82 10.68
C TYR A 34 20.54 4.01 11.67
N GLU A 35 19.76 3.05 11.18
CA GLU A 35 18.68 2.39 11.92
C GLU A 35 19.08 1.81 13.29
N GLN A 36 20.36 1.43 13.47
CA GLN A 36 20.83 0.82 14.70
C GLN A 36 21.47 1.79 15.70
N LEU A 37 21.77 3.03 15.29
CA LEU A 37 22.48 4.03 16.10
C LEU A 37 21.69 4.39 17.35
N GLU A 38 20.38 4.64 17.20
CA GLU A 38 19.51 4.98 18.32
C GLU A 38 19.50 3.90 19.41
N ARG A 39 19.41 2.63 18.99
CA ARG A 39 19.45 1.47 19.91
C ARG A 39 20.82 1.28 20.56
N TYR A 40 21.89 1.58 19.84
CA TYR A 40 23.25 1.55 20.39
C TYR A 40 23.44 2.64 21.46
N LEU A 41 23.04 3.88 21.16
CA LEU A 41 23.13 5.01 22.09
C LEU A 41 22.32 4.76 23.37
N ARG A 42 21.08 4.26 23.26
CA ARG A 42 20.27 3.88 24.44
C ARG A 42 20.97 2.87 25.34
N ARG A 43 21.61 1.84 24.76
CA ARG A 43 22.41 0.86 25.53
C ARG A 43 23.62 1.51 26.19
N ARG A 44 24.24 2.49 25.52
CA ARG A 44 25.42 3.21 26.04
C ARG A 44 25.06 4.16 27.18
N PHE A 45 23.93 4.86 27.10
CA PHE A 45 23.39 5.66 28.20
C PHE A 45 23.08 4.81 29.43
N ALA A 46 22.41 3.66 29.24
CA ALA A 46 22.15 2.71 30.32
C ALA A 46 23.44 2.15 30.94
N HIS A 47 24.44 1.81 30.11
CA HIS A 47 25.74 1.33 30.57
C HIS A 47 26.48 2.36 31.45
N TYR A 48 26.38 3.65 31.12
CA TYR A 48 27.02 4.73 31.86
C TYR A 48 26.17 5.35 32.98
N GLY A 49 24.93 4.88 33.17
CA GLY A 49 24.01 5.40 34.17
C GLY A 49 23.58 6.86 33.93
N ILE A 50 23.55 7.30 32.67
CA ILE A 50 23.13 8.66 32.30
C ILE A 50 21.61 8.67 32.13
N ASP A 51 20.91 9.54 32.87
CA ASP A 51 19.47 9.71 32.70
C ASP A 51 19.14 10.45 31.40
N ILE A 52 18.23 9.86 30.62
CA ILE A 52 17.69 10.40 29.37
C ILE A 52 16.16 10.33 29.36
N SER A 53 15.54 10.22 30.55
CA SER A 53 14.08 10.13 30.71
C SER A 53 13.35 11.37 30.21
N HIS A 54 14.01 12.54 30.21
CA HIS A 54 13.53 13.80 29.66
C HIS A 54 13.51 13.84 28.13
N PHE A 55 14.16 12.89 27.45
CA PHE A 55 14.12 12.82 25.99
C PHE A 55 12.70 12.52 25.51
N ARG A 56 12.16 13.40 24.65
CA ARG A 56 10.90 13.16 23.95
C ARG A 56 11.04 11.87 23.15
N GLN A 57 10.16 10.90 23.43
CA GLN A 57 10.19 9.62 22.74
C GLN A 57 9.87 9.83 21.25
N THR A 58 10.91 9.80 20.41
CA THR A 58 10.76 9.75 18.97
C THR A 58 10.40 8.31 18.58
N GLY A 59 9.22 8.12 17.98
CA GLY A 59 8.90 6.91 17.23
C GLY A 59 7.88 5.93 17.82
N ARG A 60 7.60 5.94 19.13
CA ARG A 60 6.55 5.06 19.71
C ARG A 60 5.71 5.82 20.72
N ARG A 61 4.60 6.39 20.26
CA ARG A 61 3.62 7.01 21.17
C ARG A 61 2.99 5.91 22.03
N PRO A 62 2.99 6.04 23.37
CA PRO A 62 2.37 5.07 24.27
C PRO A 62 0.88 4.93 23.97
N ARG A 63 0.24 3.84 24.42
CA ARG A 63 -1.21 3.67 24.32
C ARG A 63 -1.91 4.90 24.96
N PRO A 64 -2.92 5.52 24.29
CA PRO A 64 -3.70 6.60 24.89
C PRO A 64 -4.38 6.15 26.19
N PRO A 65 -4.57 7.04 27.18
CA PRO A 65 -5.43 6.78 28.32
C PRO A 65 -6.84 6.36 27.89
N GLN A 66 -7.50 5.54 28.70
CA GLN A 66 -8.83 4.99 28.39
C GLN A 66 -9.86 6.09 28.09
N GLU A 67 -9.86 7.18 28.85
CA GLU A 67 -10.78 8.31 28.65
C GLU A 67 -10.56 9.01 27.30
N GLU A 68 -9.31 9.24 26.93
CA GLU A 68 -8.95 9.84 25.64
C GLU A 68 -9.36 8.93 24.48
N LEU A 69 -9.13 7.63 24.61
CA LEU A 69 -9.54 6.63 23.62
C LEU A 69 -11.07 6.60 23.47
N ALA A 70 -11.81 6.51 24.57
CA ALA A 70 -13.27 6.48 24.57
C ALA A 70 -13.86 7.76 23.96
N GLY A 71 -13.33 8.93 24.34
CA GLY A 71 -13.75 10.21 23.77
C GLY A 71 -13.48 10.31 22.27
N ALA A 72 -12.31 9.83 21.81
CA ALA A 72 -11.97 9.81 20.40
C ALA A 72 -12.87 8.86 19.59
N VAL A 73 -13.19 7.68 20.14
CA VAL A 73 -14.10 6.71 19.50
C VAL A 73 -15.53 7.24 19.43
N ALA A 74 -16.06 7.81 20.52
CA ALA A 74 -17.42 8.36 20.58
C ALA A 74 -17.65 9.46 19.54
N GLN A 75 -16.63 10.27 19.24
CA GLN A 75 -16.70 11.36 18.26
C GLN A 75 -16.30 10.95 16.84
N SER A 76 -16.02 9.67 16.59
CA SER A 76 -15.58 9.18 15.29
C SER A 76 -16.63 8.32 14.60
N SER A 77 -16.65 8.38 13.28
CA SER A 77 -17.46 7.50 12.43
C SER A 77 -16.70 6.23 11.97
N GLY A 78 -15.42 6.11 12.34
CA GLY A 78 -14.59 4.94 12.04
C GLY A 78 -13.13 5.08 12.46
N ILE A 79 -12.41 3.96 12.35
CA ILE A 79 -11.00 3.77 12.77
C ILE A 79 -10.06 4.88 12.26
N ALA A 80 -10.17 5.26 10.98
CA ALA A 80 -9.29 6.28 10.39
C ALA A 80 -9.52 7.66 11.02
N GLU A 81 -10.76 8.01 11.32
CA GLU A 81 -11.10 9.27 12.00
C GLU A 81 -10.62 9.25 13.45
N THR A 82 -10.78 8.13 14.15
CA THR A 82 -10.28 7.95 15.52
C THR A 82 -8.76 8.13 15.58
N LEU A 83 -8.00 7.53 14.66
CA LEU A 83 -6.55 7.72 14.58
C LEU A 83 -6.19 9.19 14.31
N ARG A 84 -6.91 9.89 13.42
CA ARG A 84 -6.70 11.33 13.17
C ARG A 84 -6.93 12.16 14.43
N ARG A 85 -8.01 11.89 15.18
CA ARG A 85 -8.32 12.59 16.45
C ARG A 85 -7.26 12.36 17.52
N LEU A 86 -6.72 11.13 17.61
CA LEU A 86 -5.59 10.79 18.47
C LEU A 86 -4.23 11.31 17.95
N GLY A 87 -4.23 12.06 16.84
CA GLY A 87 -3.04 12.59 16.18
C GLY A 87 -2.08 11.51 15.68
N ARG A 88 -2.57 10.31 15.40
CA ARG A 88 -1.79 9.14 14.98
C ARG A 88 -1.89 8.91 13.47
N PRO A 89 -0.82 8.41 12.83
CA PRO A 89 -0.84 8.11 11.40
C PRO A 89 -1.79 6.94 11.11
N ASP A 90 -2.50 7.03 10.00
CA ASP A 90 -3.37 5.96 9.53
C ASP A 90 -2.54 4.91 8.75
N ASN A 91 -2.05 3.90 9.46
CA ASN A 91 -1.32 2.77 8.87
C ASN A 91 -1.73 1.42 9.50
N SER A 92 -1.34 0.32 8.87
CA SER A 92 -1.75 -1.03 9.28
C SER A 92 -1.42 -1.34 10.74
N TRP A 93 -0.26 -0.91 11.22
CA TRP A 93 0.18 -1.15 12.60
C TRP A 93 -0.67 -0.36 13.61
N GLN A 94 -0.88 0.94 13.41
CA GLN A 94 -1.72 1.77 14.28
C GLN A 94 -3.18 1.30 14.28
N ARG A 95 -3.70 0.86 13.13
CA ARG A 95 -5.05 0.27 13.05
C ARG A 95 -5.17 -1.03 13.83
N ALA A 96 -4.12 -1.84 13.90
CA ALA A 96 -4.10 -3.06 14.71
C ALA A 96 -4.11 -2.70 16.20
N CYS A 97 -3.18 -1.83 16.63
CA CYS A 97 -3.12 -1.38 18.02
C CYS A 97 -4.43 -0.73 18.48
N LEU A 98 -5.06 0.12 17.65
CA LEU A 98 -6.32 0.75 18.01
C LEU A 98 -7.44 -0.29 18.24
N ARG A 99 -7.52 -1.36 17.44
CA ARG A 99 -8.50 -2.43 17.64
C ARG A 99 -8.24 -3.21 18.93
N GLU A 100 -6.98 -3.49 19.23
CA GLU A 100 -6.60 -4.12 20.50
C GLU A 100 -7.00 -3.24 21.69
N TRP A 101 -6.78 -1.93 21.61
CA TRP A 101 -7.14 -1.01 22.68
C TRP A 101 -8.66 -0.90 22.88
N ILE A 102 -9.42 -0.76 21.80
CA ILE A 102 -10.89 -0.74 21.82
C ILE A 102 -11.43 -2.01 22.47
N THR A 103 -10.86 -3.17 22.12
CA THR A 103 -11.27 -4.46 22.68
C THR A 103 -10.92 -4.56 24.16
N ALA A 104 -9.70 -4.18 24.54
CA ALA A 104 -9.23 -4.23 25.92
C ALA A 104 -10.02 -3.31 26.85
N ASP A 105 -10.45 -2.14 26.38
CA ASP A 105 -11.21 -1.17 27.16
C ASP A 105 -12.73 -1.31 27.01
N ALA A 106 -13.19 -2.33 26.28
CA ALA A 106 -14.59 -2.59 25.97
C ALA A 106 -15.36 -1.35 25.45
N VAL A 107 -14.70 -0.57 24.58
CA VAL A 107 -15.30 0.66 24.01
C VAL A 107 -16.28 0.29 22.90
N ASP A 108 -17.51 0.80 22.98
CA ASP A 108 -18.49 0.57 21.92
C ASP A 108 -18.08 1.25 20.60
N THR A 109 -18.20 0.50 19.51
CA THR A 109 -17.93 0.96 18.14
C THR A 109 -19.07 0.62 17.18
N SER A 110 -20.25 0.27 17.72
CA SER A 110 -21.42 -0.10 16.93
C SER A 110 -21.87 1.00 15.96
N HIS A 111 -21.63 2.27 16.32
CA HIS A 111 -21.91 3.45 15.49
C HIS A 111 -20.91 3.67 14.35
N PHE A 112 -19.82 2.91 14.27
CA PHE A 112 -18.87 3.04 13.16
C PHE A 112 -19.48 2.58 11.85
N VAL A 113 -19.74 3.53 10.96
CA VAL A 113 -20.28 3.27 9.61
C VAL A 113 -19.25 2.67 8.67
N GLY A 114 -17.95 2.85 8.90
CA GLY A 114 -16.89 2.21 8.10
C GLY A 114 -17.09 2.41 6.57
N GLN A 115 -17.01 1.35 5.78
CA GLN A 115 -17.30 1.39 4.33
C GLN A 115 -18.81 1.46 4.02
N ALA A 116 -19.68 1.29 5.02
CA ALA A 116 -21.13 1.38 4.85
C ALA A 116 -21.61 2.81 4.55
N HIS A 117 -20.80 3.84 4.79
CA HIS A 117 -21.13 5.20 4.35
C HIS A 117 -21.27 5.34 2.82
N GLN A 118 -20.72 4.39 2.04
CA GLN A 118 -20.88 4.26 0.59
C GLN A 118 -21.81 3.12 0.18
N ARG A 119 -22.29 2.28 1.12
CA ARG A 119 -23.23 1.19 0.77
C ARG A 119 -24.53 1.81 0.26
N GLY A 120 -24.92 1.42 -0.95
CA GLY A 120 -26.11 1.95 -1.63
C GLY A 120 -25.87 3.27 -2.38
N LYS A 121 -24.69 3.89 -2.27
CA LYS A 121 -24.34 5.05 -3.10
C LYS A 121 -23.71 4.57 -4.39
N THR A 122 -24.22 5.03 -5.52
CA THR A 122 -23.55 4.88 -6.81
C THR A 122 -22.26 5.70 -6.77
N GLY A 123 -21.15 5.10 -7.21
CA GLY A 123 -19.88 5.81 -7.28
C GLY A 123 -20.00 7.05 -8.15
N THR A 124 -19.37 8.15 -7.74
CA THR A 124 -19.46 9.44 -8.45
C THR A 124 -18.81 9.40 -9.84
N THR A 125 -17.90 8.45 -10.07
CA THR A 125 -17.22 8.31 -11.36
C THR A 125 -18.11 7.53 -12.34
N PRO A 126 -18.47 8.14 -13.50
CA PRO A 126 -19.19 7.44 -14.55
C PRO A 126 -18.42 6.19 -15.00
N VAL A 127 -19.16 5.12 -15.27
CA VAL A 127 -18.58 3.90 -15.83
C VAL A 127 -18.18 4.20 -17.26
N LYS A 128 -16.89 4.05 -17.58
CA LYS A 128 -16.40 4.23 -18.96
C LYS A 128 -17.12 3.31 -19.94
N THR A 129 -17.41 3.77 -21.15
CA THR A 129 -18.01 2.92 -22.20
C THR A 129 -16.97 2.01 -22.86
N ALA A 130 -17.40 1.03 -23.65
CA ALA A 130 -16.46 0.23 -24.44
C ALA A 130 -15.66 1.08 -25.43
N GLU A 131 -16.26 2.09 -26.05
CA GLU A 131 -15.61 2.98 -27.02
C GLU A 131 -14.50 3.81 -26.36
N GLU A 132 -14.65 4.17 -25.08
CA GLU A 132 -13.61 4.88 -24.32
C GLU A 132 -12.47 3.98 -23.86
N ILE A 133 -12.72 2.67 -23.78
CA ILE A 133 -11.74 1.66 -23.33
C ILE A 133 -10.96 1.09 -24.51
N LEU A 134 -11.62 0.77 -25.61
CA LEU A 134 -11.04 0.07 -26.76
C LEU A 134 -10.33 1.04 -27.71
N VAL A 135 -9.38 1.80 -27.17
CA VAL A 135 -8.62 2.83 -27.89
C VAL A 135 -7.12 2.61 -27.71
N ARG A 136 -6.33 3.21 -28.61
CA ARG A 136 -4.90 3.34 -28.38
C ARG A 136 -4.65 4.48 -27.40
N HIS A 137 -3.81 4.27 -26.40
CA HIS A 137 -3.52 5.26 -25.35
C HIS A 137 -2.02 5.57 -25.24
N ASP A 138 -1.67 6.55 -24.41
CA ASP A 138 -0.32 7.15 -24.33
C ASP A 138 0.76 6.29 -23.63
N GLY A 139 0.44 5.05 -23.25
CA GLY A 139 1.36 4.16 -22.55
C GLY A 139 1.75 4.61 -21.13
N ARG A 140 1.05 5.54 -20.47
CA ARG A 140 1.33 5.89 -19.07
C ARG A 140 0.77 4.87 -18.07
N HIS A 141 -0.46 4.42 -18.31
CA HIS A 141 -1.17 3.49 -17.43
C HIS A 141 -1.77 2.37 -18.25
N ARG A 142 -1.51 1.13 -17.86
CA ARG A 142 -2.08 -0.04 -18.52
C ARG A 142 -3.55 -0.17 -18.16
N THR A 143 -4.40 -0.36 -19.16
CA THR A 143 -5.81 -0.71 -18.93
C THR A 143 -5.90 -2.05 -18.22
N ARG A 144 -6.74 -2.12 -17.17
CA ARG A 144 -6.94 -3.36 -16.41
C ARG A 144 -7.64 -4.39 -17.28
N GLY A 145 -7.18 -5.64 -17.24
CA GLY A 145 -7.75 -6.73 -18.04
C GLY A 145 -9.25 -6.99 -17.78
N GLU A 146 -9.76 -6.67 -16.58
CA GLU A 146 -11.19 -6.73 -16.28
C GLU A 146 -12.02 -5.72 -17.10
N LEU A 147 -11.49 -4.52 -17.34
CA LEU A 147 -12.13 -3.48 -18.14
C LEU A 147 -12.14 -3.86 -19.61
N LEU A 148 -11.01 -4.38 -20.12
CA LEU A 148 -10.90 -4.88 -21.49
C LEU A 148 -11.87 -6.03 -21.75
N ARG A 149 -11.95 -7.03 -20.86
CA ARG A 149 -12.92 -8.13 -21.00
C ARG A 149 -14.36 -7.64 -21.00
N ARG A 150 -14.69 -6.68 -20.13
CA ARG A 150 -16.03 -6.08 -20.10
C ARG A 150 -16.33 -5.35 -21.40
N ALA A 151 -15.42 -4.51 -21.88
CA ALA A 151 -15.59 -3.75 -23.12
C ALA A 151 -15.70 -4.66 -24.35
N LEU A 152 -14.90 -5.73 -24.42
CA LEU A 152 -14.99 -6.74 -25.47
C LEU A 152 -16.38 -7.43 -25.47
N ARG A 153 -16.89 -7.79 -24.29
CA ARG A 153 -18.24 -8.37 -24.16
C ARG A 153 -19.32 -7.37 -24.61
N GLU A 154 -19.18 -6.11 -24.24
CA GLU A 154 -20.12 -5.02 -24.58
C GLU A 154 -20.22 -4.81 -26.10
N VAL A 155 -19.10 -4.90 -26.84
CA VAL A 155 -19.10 -4.85 -28.32
C VAL A 155 -19.38 -6.21 -28.99
N GLY A 156 -19.87 -7.20 -28.24
CA GLY A 156 -20.35 -8.48 -28.79
C GLY A 156 -19.28 -9.54 -29.06
N VAL A 157 -18.08 -9.42 -28.48
CA VAL A 157 -17.05 -10.47 -28.59
C VAL A 157 -17.46 -11.70 -27.82
N GLN A 158 -17.42 -12.86 -28.48
CA GLN A 158 -17.68 -14.15 -27.85
C GLN A 158 -16.62 -14.44 -26.79
N GLU A 159 -17.05 -14.88 -25.61
CA GLU A 159 -16.17 -15.21 -24.49
C GLU A 159 -15.59 -16.63 -24.65
N THR A 160 -14.92 -16.88 -25.77
CA THR A 160 -14.26 -18.14 -26.12
C THR A 160 -12.80 -17.89 -26.45
N CYS A 161 -11.95 -18.89 -26.25
CA CYS A 161 -10.55 -18.81 -26.67
C CYS A 161 -10.46 -18.67 -28.19
N ASP A 162 -9.85 -17.59 -28.66
CA ASP A 162 -9.64 -17.27 -30.08
C ASP A 162 -8.79 -18.33 -30.81
N ARG A 163 -7.97 -19.08 -30.06
CA ARG A 163 -7.09 -20.10 -30.62
C ARG A 163 -7.68 -21.51 -30.65
N CYS A 164 -8.31 -21.95 -29.56
CA CYS A 164 -8.77 -23.34 -29.41
C CYS A 164 -10.29 -23.47 -29.23
N GLY A 165 -11.04 -22.37 -29.22
CA GLY A 165 -12.48 -22.36 -29.01
C GLY A 165 -12.93 -22.71 -27.59
N ALA A 166 -12.00 -22.94 -26.65
CA ALA A 166 -12.35 -23.32 -25.28
C ALA A 166 -13.28 -22.27 -24.64
N PRO A 167 -14.38 -22.69 -23.99
CA PRO A 167 -15.27 -21.79 -23.26
C PRO A 167 -14.56 -21.22 -22.01
N PRO A 168 -15.15 -20.25 -21.29
CA PRO A 168 -14.61 -19.71 -20.05
C PRO A 168 -14.91 -20.66 -18.88
N ARG A 169 -14.68 -21.95 -19.10
CA ARG A 169 -14.92 -23.04 -18.17
C ARG A 169 -13.82 -24.10 -18.28
N TRP A 170 -13.42 -24.63 -17.15
CA TRP A 170 -12.46 -25.72 -17.03
C TRP A 170 -12.99 -26.75 -16.04
N HIS A 171 -13.20 -28.01 -16.49
CA HIS A 171 -13.87 -29.06 -15.72
C HIS A 171 -15.17 -28.59 -15.03
N GLY A 172 -16.02 -27.87 -15.77
CA GLY A 172 -17.28 -27.33 -15.28
C GLY A 172 -17.17 -26.09 -14.38
N ARG A 173 -15.97 -25.73 -13.92
CA ARG A 173 -15.73 -24.53 -13.09
C ARG A 173 -15.43 -23.31 -13.96
N PRO A 174 -15.79 -22.09 -13.54
CA PRO A 174 -15.43 -20.87 -14.27
C PRO A 174 -13.92 -20.74 -14.45
N MET A 175 -13.51 -20.31 -15.64
CA MET A 175 -12.12 -20.01 -15.98
C MET A 175 -12.07 -18.67 -16.70
N THR A 176 -11.20 -17.78 -16.23
CA THR A 176 -10.96 -16.50 -16.91
C THR A 176 -10.19 -16.74 -18.20
N LEU A 177 -10.70 -16.21 -19.30
CA LEU A 177 -9.90 -16.03 -20.51
C LEU A 177 -9.04 -14.77 -20.37
N GLU A 178 -7.77 -14.90 -20.69
CA GLU A 178 -6.79 -13.82 -20.65
C GLU A 178 -6.94 -12.93 -21.88
N VAL A 179 -6.71 -11.62 -21.72
CA VAL A 179 -6.65 -10.68 -22.83
C VAL A 179 -5.22 -10.64 -23.36
N ASP A 180 -5.05 -10.98 -24.63
CA ASP A 180 -3.78 -10.92 -25.35
C ASP A 180 -3.82 -9.83 -26.43
N HIS A 181 -2.77 -9.02 -26.47
CA HIS A 181 -2.54 -8.04 -27.52
C HIS A 181 -1.79 -8.73 -28.66
N ILE A 182 -2.42 -8.82 -29.84
CA ILE A 182 -1.89 -9.55 -31.01
C ILE A 182 -0.51 -9.02 -31.42
N ASN A 183 -0.32 -7.71 -31.39
CA ASN A 183 0.96 -7.06 -31.70
C ASN A 183 1.95 -7.00 -30.51
N GLY A 184 1.53 -7.40 -29.30
CA GLY A 184 2.30 -7.31 -28.06
C GLY A 184 2.46 -5.89 -27.48
N ASP A 185 1.86 -4.87 -28.10
CA ASP A 185 1.79 -3.50 -27.60
C ASP A 185 0.58 -3.36 -26.68
N TRP A 186 0.84 -3.32 -25.37
CA TRP A 186 -0.18 -3.18 -24.35
C TRP A 186 -0.86 -1.80 -24.34
N SER A 187 -0.32 -0.82 -25.06
CA SER A 187 -0.93 0.51 -25.20
C SER A 187 -1.99 0.58 -26.31
N ASP A 188 -2.09 -0.47 -27.11
CA ASP A 188 -3.02 -0.58 -28.23
C ASP A 188 -4.22 -1.46 -27.87
N ASP A 189 -5.16 -0.91 -27.09
CA ASP A 189 -6.36 -1.62 -26.63
C ASP A 189 -7.49 -1.63 -27.67
N ARG A 190 -7.22 -1.26 -28.93
CA ARG A 190 -8.22 -1.29 -29.99
C ARG A 190 -8.72 -2.71 -30.21
N ARG A 191 -10.03 -2.84 -30.49
CA ARG A 191 -10.73 -4.13 -30.63
C ARG A 191 -10.00 -5.09 -31.56
N GLU A 192 -9.51 -4.62 -32.69
CA GLU A 192 -8.80 -5.39 -33.71
C GLU A 192 -7.47 -5.97 -33.24
N ASN A 193 -6.87 -5.41 -32.19
CA ASN A 193 -5.61 -5.86 -31.62
C ASN A 193 -5.79 -6.79 -30.41
N LEU A 194 -7.01 -6.95 -29.91
CA LEU A 194 -7.31 -7.77 -28.73
C LEU A 194 -7.93 -9.11 -29.09
N ARG A 195 -7.49 -10.17 -28.40
CA ARG A 195 -8.12 -11.48 -28.42
C ARG A 195 -8.20 -12.09 -27.02
N LEU A 196 -9.16 -12.98 -26.83
CA LEU A 196 -9.32 -13.75 -25.60
C LEU A 196 -8.65 -15.11 -25.75
N LEU A 197 -7.78 -15.49 -24.83
CA LEU A 197 -7.09 -16.79 -24.84
C LEU A 197 -7.28 -17.53 -23.53
N CYS A 198 -7.44 -18.86 -23.58
CA CYS A 198 -7.37 -19.64 -22.34
C CYS A 198 -5.94 -19.64 -21.78
N PRO A 199 -5.74 -19.90 -20.47
CA PRO A 199 -4.41 -19.87 -19.85
C PRO A 199 -3.36 -20.71 -20.58
N ASN A 200 -3.77 -21.88 -21.11
CA ASN A 200 -2.87 -22.78 -21.84
C ASN A 200 -2.46 -22.22 -23.20
N CYS A 201 -3.40 -21.64 -23.96
CA CYS A 201 -3.09 -21.02 -25.26
C CYS A 201 -2.33 -19.71 -25.09
N HIS A 202 -2.61 -18.96 -24.02
CA HIS A 202 -1.89 -17.75 -23.69
C HIS A 202 -0.45 -18.06 -23.31
N ALA A 203 -0.18 -19.13 -22.55
CA ALA A 203 1.17 -19.53 -22.13
C ALA A 203 2.17 -19.77 -23.26
N ILE A 204 1.69 -20.00 -24.48
CA ILE A 204 2.50 -20.32 -25.65
C ILE A 204 2.52 -19.19 -26.70
N THR A 205 2.00 -18.00 -26.37
CA THR A 205 2.16 -16.83 -27.24
C THR A 205 3.59 -16.29 -27.15
N SER A 206 4.06 -15.63 -28.21
CA SER A 206 5.35 -14.92 -28.20
C SER A 206 5.36 -13.71 -27.25
N THR A 207 4.18 -13.23 -26.89
CA THR A 207 3.88 -12.11 -25.97
C THR A 207 3.76 -12.56 -24.50
N TRP A 208 3.74 -13.87 -24.24
CA TRP A 208 3.55 -14.42 -22.90
C TRP A 208 4.72 -14.11 -21.96
N CYS A 209 4.41 -13.60 -20.75
CA CYS A 209 5.36 -13.23 -19.68
C CYS A 209 6.50 -12.27 -20.08
N ARG A 210 6.60 -11.88 -21.34
CA ARG A 210 7.60 -10.96 -21.88
C ARG A 210 6.85 -9.70 -22.25
N GLY A 211 7.15 -8.59 -21.60
CA GLY A 211 6.67 -7.26 -22.03
C GLY A 211 7.22 -6.92 -23.41
N GLY A 212 6.60 -7.47 -24.46
CA GLY A 212 6.85 -7.27 -25.88
C GLY A 212 8.33 -7.24 -26.28
N ARG A 213 8.87 -8.33 -26.86
CA ARG A 213 10.04 -8.15 -27.73
C ARG A 213 9.57 -7.32 -28.92
N ARG A 214 9.98 -6.05 -29.02
CA ARG A 214 9.80 -5.23 -30.23
C ARG A 214 10.26 -6.06 -31.43
N MET A 215 9.33 -6.44 -32.30
CA MET A 215 9.70 -6.98 -33.61
C MET A 215 10.51 -5.89 -34.32
N ARG A 216 11.82 -6.10 -34.50
CA ARG A 216 12.60 -5.30 -35.44
C ARG A 216 12.14 -5.75 -36.82
N ILE A 217 11.31 -4.94 -37.46
CA ILE A 217 11.02 -5.06 -38.89
C ILE A 217 12.39 -5.00 -39.60
N ARG A 218 12.71 -6.05 -40.35
CA ARG A 218 13.83 -6.08 -41.30
C ARG A 218 13.33 -5.60 -42.65
#